data_AF-A0A815LUN7-F1
#
_entry.id   AF-A0A815LUN7-F1
#
_cell.length_a   1.000
_cell.length_b   1.000
_cell.length_c   1.000
_cell.angle_alpha   90.00
_cell.angle_beta   90.00
_cell.angle_gamma   90.00
#
_symmetry.space_group_name_H-M   'P 1'
#
loop_
_entity.id
_entity.type
_entity.pdbx_description
1 polymer ?
#
loop_
_entity_poly.entity_id
_entity_poly.type
_entity_poly.pdbx_seq_one_letter_code
_entity_poly.pdbx_strand_id
1 'polypeptide(L)'
;MTNTNQFLCKLRIFIFFDSLTIAFWLIVLATIDRWLSSSINANYRQKCTLKKAQRGTILIILLSTIIETEQLFCYEANLTNTPLKCYSKTVMCGIISDIFFALITVLCPLLLMFIFGLMIISNVRQTQTRLHPMSRIINNHDDHNIGVVSTKHQNKQRKTDRQLLIMLFIQVLIILIFTLPLALSKLYSTITRNVPKSALRNTIENFIFNLFLLFLNVASGIPFYIYTLSGGNVF
;
A
#
# COMPACT_ATOMS: atom_id res chain seq x y z
N MET A 1 -2.67 -19.42 -24.27
CA MET A 1 -3.69 -20.42 -23.88
C MET A 1 -4.47 -20.03 -22.62
N THR A 2 -3.93 -19.19 -21.73
CA THR A 2 -4.63 -18.73 -20.50
C THR A 2 -5.83 -17.80 -20.73
N ASN A 3 -5.86 -17.07 -21.86
CA ASN A 3 -6.96 -16.15 -22.18
C ASN A 3 -8.19 -16.84 -22.78
N THR A 4 -8.09 -18.14 -23.12
CA THR A 4 -9.17 -18.91 -23.76
C THR A 4 -10.00 -19.71 -22.75
N ASN A 5 -9.42 -20.05 -21.60
CA ASN A 5 -10.08 -20.82 -20.55
C ASN A 5 -10.75 -19.85 -19.55
N GLN A 6 -12.07 -19.90 -19.49
CA GLN A 6 -12.90 -19.01 -18.67
C GLN A 6 -12.56 -19.09 -17.17
N PHE A 7 -12.30 -20.28 -16.66
CA PHE A 7 -11.96 -20.48 -15.25
C PHE A 7 -10.60 -19.83 -14.93
N LEU A 8 -9.59 -20.05 -15.76
CA LEU A 8 -8.25 -19.48 -15.57
C LEU A 8 -8.25 -17.95 -15.68
N CYS A 9 -9.06 -17.39 -16.59
CA CYS A 9 -9.25 -15.94 -16.71
C CYS A 9 -9.78 -15.33 -15.40
N LYS A 10 -10.91 -15.87 -14.89
CA LYS A 10 -11.53 -15.41 -13.65
C LYS A 10 -10.59 -15.54 -12.46
N LEU A 11 -9.98 -16.71 -12.30
CA LEU A 11 -9.06 -16.98 -11.19
C LEU A 11 -7.86 -16.05 -11.21
N ARG A 12 -7.27 -15.81 -12.39
CA ARG A 12 -6.12 -14.89 -12.53
C ARG A 12 -6.49 -13.45 -12.14
N ILE A 13 -7.63 -12.97 -12.62
CA ILE A 13 -8.09 -11.61 -12.31
C ILE A 13 -8.39 -11.47 -10.82
N PHE A 14 -9.09 -12.45 -10.24
CA PHE A 14 -9.37 -12.50 -8.81
C PHE A 14 -8.09 -12.47 -7.98
N ILE A 15 -7.15 -13.38 -8.23
CA ILE A 15 -5.87 -13.43 -7.48
C ILE A 15 -5.11 -12.12 -7.62
N PHE A 16 -5.10 -11.51 -8.82
CA PHE A 16 -4.39 -10.27 -9.06
C PHE A 16 -4.96 -9.10 -8.24
N PHE A 17 -6.27 -8.86 -8.31
CA PHE A 17 -6.90 -7.77 -7.58
C PHE A 17 -6.93 -8.03 -6.07
N ASP A 18 -7.23 -9.26 -5.63
CA ASP A 18 -7.22 -9.65 -4.22
C ASP A 18 -5.83 -9.46 -3.60
N SER A 19 -4.78 -9.99 -4.24
CA SER A 19 -3.41 -9.84 -3.73
C SER A 19 -2.99 -8.37 -3.64
N LEU A 20 -3.38 -7.55 -4.61
CA LEU A 20 -3.06 -6.13 -4.62
C LEU A 20 -3.79 -5.37 -3.50
N THR A 21 -5.09 -5.62 -3.35
CA THR A 21 -5.92 -5.03 -2.29
C THR A 21 -5.36 -5.42 -0.93
N ILE A 22 -5.07 -6.70 -0.70
CA ILE A 22 -4.41 -7.17 0.53
C ILE A 22 -3.09 -6.44 0.74
N ALA A 23 -2.22 -6.37 -0.26
CA ALA A 23 -0.92 -5.72 -0.12
C ALA A 23 -1.04 -4.26 0.31
N PHE A 24 -1.92 -3.47 -0.30
CA PHE A 24 -2.07 -2.05 0.04
C PHE A 24 -2.65 -1.85 1.43
N TRP A 25 -3.66 -2.64 1.80
CA TRP A 25 -4.24 -2.58 3.14
C TRP A 25 -3.26 -3.07 4.22
N LEU A 26 -2.37 -4.01 3.93
CA LEU A 26 -1.29 -4.39 4.85
C LEU A 26 -0.28 -3.27 5.05
N ILE A 27 0.03 -2.50 4.00
CA ILE A 27 0.89 -1.31 4.14
C ILE A 27 0.18 -0.25 4.97
N VAL A 28 -1.12 -0.02 4.77
CA VAL A 28 -1.92 0.86 5.65
C VAL A 28 -1.81 0.40 7.10
N LEU A 29 -2.02 -0.89 7.38
CA LEU A 29 -1.89 -1.43 8.74
C LEU A 29 -0.48 -1.21 9.30
N ALA A 30 0.56 -1.41 8.50
CA ALA A 30 1.94 -1.14 8.89
C ALA A 30 2.18 0.35 9.18
N THR A 31 1.62 1.27 8.40
CA THR A 31 1.72 2.71 8.67
C THR A 31 0.99 3.11 9.95
N ILE A 32 -0.18 2.52 10.23
CA ILE A 32 -0.91 2.72 11.48
C ILE A 32 -0.11 2.19 12.67
N ASP A 33 0.46 0.99 12.57
CA ASP A 33 1.29 0.39 13.61
C ASP A 33 2.50 1.28 13.94
N ARG A 34 3.18 1.80 12.91
CA ARG A 34 4.29 2.76 13.07
C ARG A 34 3.84 4.09 13.67
N TRP A 35 2.65 4.58 13.31
CA TRP A 35 2.08 5.75 13.95
C TRP A 35 1.80 5.51 15.44
N LEU A 36 1.19 4.39 15.81
CA LEU A 36 0.95 4.02 17.21
C LEU A 36 2.26 3.90 18.00
N SER A 37 3.29 3.28 17.41
CA SER A 37 4.61 3.13 18.04
C SER A 37 5.34 4.47 18.22
N SER A 38 5.18 5.40 17.27
CA SER A 38 5.78 6.74 17.34
C SER A 38 5.00 7.72 18.23
N SER A 39 3.78 7.36 18.63
CA SER A 39 2.93 8.23 19.46
C SER A 39 3.58 8.53 20.82
N ILE A 40 3.43 9.77 21.25
CA ILE A 40 3.92 10.26 22.54
C ILE A 40 3.12 9.67 23.71
N ASN A 41 1.85 9.33 23.48
CA ASN A 41 1.00 8.81 24.55
C ASN A 41 1.27 7.31 24.75
N ALA A 42 1.65 6.95 25.97
CA ALA A 42 1.92 5.56 26.37
C ALA A 42 0.73 4.62 26.06
N ASN A 43 -0.50 5.09 26.22
CA ASN A 43 -1.72 4.33 25.93
C ASN A 43 -1.85 3.94 24.44
N TYR A 44 -1.42 4.80 23.51
CA TYR A 44 -1.43 4.47 22.08
C TYR A 44 -0.28 3.52 21.74
N ARG A 45 0.89 3.72 22.34
CA ARG A 45 2.06 2.85 22.15
C ARG A 45 1.80 1.42 22.63
N GLN A 46 1.07 1.24 23.74
CA GLN A 46 0.67 -0.07 24.24
C GLN A 46 -0.29 -0.84 23.32
N LYS A 47 -0.92 -0.18 22.33
CA LYS A 47 -1.76 -0.87 21.33
C LYS A 47 -0.93 -1.53 20.21
N CYS A 48 0.32 -1.11 20.01
CA CYS A 48 1.29 -1.71 19.10
C CYS A 48 1.78 -3.06 19.67
N THR A 49 1.00 -4.12 19.47
CA THR A 49 1.31 -5.47 19.96
C THR A 49 1.21 -6.47 18.82
N LEU A 50 2.13 -7.44 18.78
CA LEU A 50 2.19 -8.44 17.72
C LEU A 50 0.86 -9.20 17.55
N LYS A 51 0.18 -9.52 18.66
CA LYS A 51 -1.13 -10.21 18.62
C LYS A 51 -2.22 -9.39 17.92
N LYS A 52 -2.23 -8.06 18.13
CA LYS A 52 -3.20 -7.17 17.48
C LYS A 52 -2.86 -6.97 16.01
N ALA A 53 -1.58 -6.85 15.67
CA ALA A 53 -1.13 -6.79 14.29
C ALA A 53 -1.53 -8.07 13.52
N GLN A 54 -1.28 -9.26 14.08
CA GLN A 54 -1.68 -10.54 13.48
C GLN A 54 -3.20 -10.64 13.27
N ARG A 55 -4.01 -10.27 14.27
CA ARG A 55 -5.47 -10.24 14.13
C ARG A 55 -5.92 -9.26 13.04
N GLY A 56 -5.28 -8.08 12.96
CA GLY A 56 -5.53 -7.10 11.92
C GLY A 56 -5.20 -7.62 10.52
N THR A 57 -4.06 -8.29 10.36
CA THR A 57 -3.66 -8.93 9.09
C THR A 57 -4.67 -9.98 8.64
N ILE A 58 -5.09 -10.87 9.54
CA ILE A 58 -6.10 -11.90 9.22
C ILE A 58 -7.42 -11.24 8.81
N LEU A 59 -7.86 -10.22 9.55
CA LEU A 59 -9.09 -9.48 9.24
C LEU A 59 -9.02 -8.82 7.87
N ILE A 60 -7.90 -8.18 7.52
CA ILE A 60 -7.70 -7.55 6.21
C ILE A 60 -7.77 -8.58 5.09
N ILE A 61 -7.10 -9.73 5.24
CA ILE A 61 -7.13 -10.80 4.23
C ILE A 61 -8.57 -11.25 4.01
N LEU A 62 -9.30 -11.58 5.07
CA LEU A 62 -10.68 -12.05 4.96
C LEU A 62 -11.60 -10.99 4.33
N LEU A 63 -11.51 -9.74 4.75
CA LEU A 63 -12.34 -8.66 4.22
C LEU A 63 -12.03 -8.37 2.74
N SER A 64 -10.76 -8.31 2.37
CA SER A 64 -10.34 -8.09 0.97
C SER A 64 -10.83 -9.21 0.06
N THR A 65 -10.67 -10.47 0.48
CA THR A 65 -11.12 -11.62 -0.30
C THR A 65 -12.64 -11.63 -0.49
N ILE A 66 -13.41 -11.26 0.54
CA ILE A 66 -14.87 -11.14 0.44
C ILE A 66 -15.26 -10.04 -0.56
N ILE A 67 -14.63 -8.86 -0.47
CA ILE A 67 -14.92 -7.73 -1.36
C ILE A 67 -14.60 -8.10 -2.81
N GLU A 68 -13.42 -8.68 -3.07
CA GLU A 68 -12.97 -8.99 -4.43
C GLU A 68 -13.63 -10.25 -5.02
N THR A 69 -14.48 -10.95 -4.27
CA THR A 69 -15.22 -12.13 -4.77
C THR A 69 -16.11 -11.78 -5.98
N GLU A 70 -16.57 -10.53 -6.07
CA GLU A 70 -17.31 -10.00 -7.24
C GLU A 70 -16.58 -10.21 -8.57
N GLN A 71 -15.24 -10.18 -8.57
CA GLN A 71 -14.42 -10.33 -9.78
C GLN A 71 -14.59 -11.73 -10.42
N LEU A 72 -14.86 -12.77 -9.62
CA LEU A 72 -15.09 -14.14 -10.10
C LEU A 72 -16.39 -14.26 -10.91
N PHE A 73 -17.37 -13.42 -10.61
CA PHE A 73 -18.67 -13.41 -11.28
C PHE A 73 -18.70 -12.43 -12.45
N CYS A 74 -18.01 -11.29 -12.32
CA CYS A 74 -18.09 -10.19 -13.27
C CYS A 74 -17.18 -10.34 -14.50
N TYR A 75 -16.17 -11.22 -14.48
CA TYR A 75 -15.24 -11.40 -15.60
C TYR A 75 -15.55 -12.61 -16.47
N GLU A 76 -15.31 -12.50 -17.77
CA GLU A 76 -15.49 -13.58 -18.74
C GLU A 76 -14.33 -13.61 -19.74
N ALA A 77 -14.10 -14.78 -20.36
CA ALA A 77 -13.03 -14.98 -21.34
C ALA A 77 -13.59 -14.90 -22.77
N ASN A 78 -12.69 -14.65 -23.73
CA ASN A 78 -12.98 -14.57 -25.17
C ASN A 78 -13.99 -13.47 -25.57
N LEU A 79 -14.04 -12.36 -24.82
CA LEU A 79 -14.80 -11.19 -25.28
C LEU A 79 -14.15 -10.57 -26.51
N THR A 80 -14.96 -10.31 -27.53
CA THR A 80 -14.59 -9.55 -28.72
C THR A 80 -14.95 -8.07 -28.49
N ASN A 81 -14.14 -7.15 -29.02
CA ASN A 81 -14.28 -5.68 -28.84
C ASN A 81 -13.95 -5.12 -27.44
N THR A 82 -13.19 -5.86 -26.62
CA THR A 82 -12.63 -5.37 -25.35
C THR A 82 -11.11 -5.20 -25.45
N PRO A 83 -10.49 -4.33 -24.63
CA PRO A 83 -9.03 -4.11 -24.66
C PRO A 83 -8.23 -5.37 -24.33
N LEU A 84 -8.84 -6.31 -23.60
CA LEU A 84 -8.27 -7.59 -23.20
C LEU A 84 -9.26 -8.72 -23.51
N LYS A 85 -8.74 -9.90 -23.85
CA LYS A 85 -9.53 -11.12 -24.08
C LYS A 85 -10.24 -11.64 -22.82
N CYS A 86 -9.80 -11.21 -21.65
CA CYS A 86 -10.39 -11.50 -20.35
C CYS A 86 -10.81 -10.15 -19.74
N TYR A 87 -12.11 -9.87 -19.71
CA TYR A 87 -12.62 -8.55 -19.33
C TYR A 87 -14.02 -8.67 -18.69
N SER A 88 -14.52 -7.56 -18.15
CA SER A 88 -15.84 -7.51 -17.53
C SER A 88 -16.93 -7.88 -18.53
N LYS A 89 -17.78 -8.84 -18.16
CA LYS A 89 -18.88 -9.37 -18.98
C LYS A 89 -19.91 -8.31 -19.34
N THR A 90 -20.30 -7.50 -18.35
CA THR A 90 -21.34 -6.48 -18.52
C THR A 90 -20.78 -5.07 -18.30
N VAL A 91 -21.47 -4.10 -18.89
CA VAL A 91 -21.21 -2.66 -18.68
C VAL A 91 -21.17 -2.32 -17.20
N MET A 92 -22.18 -2.76 -16.46
CA MET A 92 -22.33 -2.50 -15.03
C MET A 92 -21.22 -3.14 -14.20
N CYS A 93 -20.86 -4.40 -14.49
CA CYS A 93 -19.73 -5.05 -13.84
C CYS A 93 -18.42 -4.27 -14.04
N GLY A 94 -18.17 -3.78 -15.26
CA GLY A 94 -16.98 -2.95 -15.53
C GLY A 94 -16.94 -1.68 -14.70
N ILE A 95 -18.07 -0.95 -14.62
CA ILE A 95 -18.18 0.29 -13.85
C ILE A 95 -17.98 0.02 -12.35
N ILE A 96 -18.65 -1.00 -11.81
CA ILE A 96 -18.54 -1.37 -10.41
C ILE A 96 -17.09 -1.75 -10.07
N SER A 97 -16.50 -2.69 -10.81
CA SER A 97 -15.12 -3.13 -10.56
C SER A 97 -14.10 -1.99 -10.70
N ASP A 98 -14.28 -1.07 -11.65
CA ASP A 98 -13.38 0.07 -11.82
C ASP A 98 -13.52 1.09 -10.68
N ILE A 99 -14.74 1.33 -10.18
CA ILE A 99 -14.98 2.20 -9.03
C ILE A 99 -14.43 1.59 -7.75
N PHE A 100 -14.69 0.30 -7.49
CA PHE A 100 -14.15 -0.41 -6.32
C PHE A 100 -12.63 -0.40 -6.33
N PHE A 101 -12.01 -0.71 -7.47
CA PHE A 101 -10.57 -0.63 -7.63
C PHE A 101 -10.03 0.79 -7.36
N ALA A 102 -10.63 1.82 -7.96
CA ALA A 102 -10.13 3.18 -7.79
C ALA A 102 -10.31 3.69 -6.35
N LEU A 103 -11.47 3.48 -5.73
CA LEU A 103 -11.80 4.02 -4.42
C LEU A 103 -11.26 3.16 -3.27
N ILE A 104 -11.54 1.86 -3.27
CA ILE A 104 -11.28 0.96 -2.14
C ILE A 104 -9.86 0.40 -2.21
N THR A 105 -9.40 0.01 -3.40
CA THR A 105 -8.06 -0.56 -3.56
C THR A 105 -6.99 0.53 -3.60
N VAL A 106 -7.20 1.64 -4.32
CA VAL A 106 -6.15 2.65 -4.54
C VAL A 106 -6.29 3.88 -3.65
N LEU A 107 -7.37 4.67 -3.81
CA LEU A 107 -7.45 6.00 -3.19
C LEU A 107 -7.58 5.93 -1.67
N CYS A 108 -8.43 5.06 -1.12
CA CYS A 108 -8.62 4.98 0.34
C CYS A 108 -7.32 4.56 1.07
N PRO A 109 -6.61 3.50 0.66
CA PRO A 109 -5.31 3.18 1.23
C PRO A 109 -4.29 4.31 1.12
N LEU A 110 -4.20 4.98 -0.05
CA LEU A 110 -3.28 6.10 -0.24
C LEU A 110 -3.57 7.27 0.69
N LEU A 111 -4.84 7.64 0.85
CA LEU A 111 -5.26 8.71 1.77
C LEU A 111 -4.91 8.36 3.22
N LEU A 112 -5.19 7.12 3.65
CA LEU A 112 -4.84 6.66 5.00
C LEU A 112 -3.32 6.66 5.21
N MET A 113 -2.55 6.11 4.27
CA MET A 113 -1.07 6.12 4.35
C MET A 113 -0.51 7.54 4.40
N PHE A 114 -1.08 8.48 3.64
CA PHE A 114 -0.69 9.88 3.66
C PHE A 114 -1.00 10.54 5.02
N ILE A 115 -2.22 10.38 5.54
CA ILE A 115 -2.64 10.93 6.83
C ILE A 115 -1.75 10.40 7.95
N PHE A 116 -1.62 9.07 8.08
CA PHE A 116 -0.79 8.46 9.12
C PHE A 116 0.69 8.79 8.92
N GLY A 117 1.16 8.92 7.68
CA GLY A 117 2.50 9.39 7.35
C GLY A 117 2.79 10.79 7.91
N LEU A 118 1.88 11.75 7.73
CA LEU A 118 2.00 13.10 8.30
C LEU A 118 2.00 13.06 9.83
N MET A 119 1.14 12.25 10.44
CA MET A 119 1.08 12.10 11.89
C MET A 119 2.38 11.51 12.46
N ILE A 120 2.98 10.53 11.79
CA ILE A 120 4.29 9.98 12.16
C ILE A 120 5.36 11.08 12.16
N ILE A 121 5.42 11.90 11.10
CA ILE A 121 6.40 13.00 11.00
C ILE A 121 6.21 14.01 12.14
N SER A 122 4.97 14.36 12.45
CA SER A 122 4.64 15.26 13.57
C SER A 122 5.12 14.69 14.92
N ASN A 123 4.81 13.42 15.20
CA ASN A 123 5.21 12.73 16.42
C ASN A 123 6.75 12.64 16.56
N VAL A 124 7.46 12.33 15.47
CA VAL A 124 8.92 12.23 15.47
C VAL A 124 9.57 13.59 15.74
N ARG A 125 9.09 14.66 15.09
CA ARG A 125 9.60 16.03 15.33
C ARG A 125 9.40 16.44 16.79
N GLN A 126 8.20 16.22 17.33
CA GLN A 126 7.90 16.57 18.72
C GLN A 126 8.72 15.75 19.73
N THR A 127 8.99 14.48 19.43
CA THR A 127 9.87 13.63 20.26
C THR A 127 11.31 14.13 20.24
N GLN A 128 11.83 14.56 19.08
CA GLN A 128 13.19 15.11 18.98
C GLN A 128 13.33 16.43 19.76
N THR A 129 12.34 17.32 19.68
CA THR A 129 12.35 18.60 20.42
C THR A 129 12.36 18.39 21.94
N ARG A 130 11.68 17.36 22.46
CA ARG A 130 11.64 17.07 23.91
C ARG A 130 12.90 16.43 24.47
N LEU A 131 13.72 15.79 23.64
CA LEU A 131 14.94 15.09 24.08
C LEU A 131 16.20 15.96 24.01
N HIS A 132 16.17 17.04 23.24
CA HIS A 132 17.27 17.99 23.11
C HIS A 132 17.61 18.84 24.37
N PRO A 133 16.73 19.05 25.38
CA PRO A 133 17.11 19.79 26.59
C PRO A 133 17.87 18.96 27.64
N MET A 134 17.73 17.63 27.67
CA MET A 134 18.22 16.83 28.82
C MET A 134 19.69 16.40 28.69
N SER A 135 20.23 16.27 27.47
CA SER A 135 21.64 15.89 27.26
C SER A 135 22.66 17.00 27.55
N ARG A 136 22.22 18.24 27.81
CA ARG A 136 23.12 19.34 28.21
C ARG A 136 23.28 19.52 29.72
N ILE A 137 22.43 18.88 30.54
CA ILE A 137 22.47 19.02 32.00
C ILE A 137 23.34 17.92 32.64
N ILE A 138 23.51 16.77 31.99
CA ILE A 138 24.27 15.61 32.50
C ILE A 138 25.69 15.56 31.92
N ASN A 139 26.37 16.71 31.82
CA ASN A 139 27.82 16.74 31.53
C ASN A 139 28.64 17.26 32.73
N ASN A 140 27.99 17.53 33.87
CA ASN A 140 28.64 18.12 35.05
C ASN A 140 28.59 17.26 36.32
N HIS A 141 28.21 15.97 36.26
CA HIS A 141 28.34 15.10 37.43
C HIS A 141 28.90 13.73 37.06
N ASP A 142 30.10 13.48 37.59
CA ASP A 142 30.86 12.25 37.56
C ASP A 142 30.09 11.05 38.16
N ASP A 143 30.50 9.87 37.71
CA ASP A 143 30.31 8.53 38.29
C ASP A 143 28.89 7.95 38.46
N HIS A 144 28.43 7.18 37.46
CA HIS A 144 28.07 5.76 37.67
C HIS A 144 27.84 5.01 36.34
N ASN A 145 28.64 3.95 36.11
CA ASN A 145 28.68 3.11 34.91
C ASN A 145 27.44 2.24 34.60
N ILE A 146 26.29 2.50 35.22
CA ILE A 146 25.08 1.66 35.06
C ILE A 146 24.10 2.25 34.01
N GLY A 147 24.20 3.55 33.68
CA GLY A 147 23.28 4.22 32.75
C GLY A 147 23.60 4.09 31.25
N VAL A 148 24.85 3.76 30.88
CA VAL A 148 25.35 3.86 29.48
C VAL A 148 24.85 2.71 28.58
N VAL A 149 24.52 1.55 29.15
CA VAL A 149 24.04 0.37 28.38
C VAL A 149 22.61 0.60 27.87
N SER A 150 21.75 1.23 28.66
CA SER A 150 20.35 1.52 28.29
C SER A 150 20.24 2.56 27.17
N THR A 151 21.11 3.59 27.15
CA THR A 151 21.12 4.64 26.13
C THR A 151 21.58 4.14 24.77
N LYS A 152 22.58 3.24 24.72
CA LYS A 152 23.04 2.62 23.46
C LYS A 152 21.97 1.72 22.85
N HIS A 153 21.27 0.92 23.66
CA HIS A 153 20.22 0.03 23.17
C HIS A 153 18.99 0.80 22.64
N GLN A 154 18.59 1.87 23.32
CA GLN A 154 17.50 2.75 22.85
C GLN A 154 17.88 3.50 21.56
N ASN A 155 19.13 3.94 21.42
CA ASN A 155 19.60 4.62 20.20
C ASN A 155 19.70 3.67 19.00
N LYS A 156 20.11 2.40 19.20
CA LYS A 156 20.10 1.39 18.12
C LYS A 156 18.69 1.10 17.64
N GLN A 157 17.75 0.89 18.56
CA GLN A 157 16.34 0.63 18.24
C GLN A 157 15.67 1.80 17.50
N ARG A 158 15.95 3.04 17.90
CA ARG A 158 15.48 4.24 17.19
C ARG A 158 16.03 4.37 15.76
N LYS A 159 17.28 3.96 15.52
CA LYS A 159 17.86 3.95 14.17
C LYS A 159 17.14 2.94 13.28
N THR A 160 16.89 1.74 13.78
CA THR A 160 16.12 0.71 13.07
C THR A 160 14.70 1.16 12.77
N ASP A 161 13.99 1.74 13.76
CA ASP A 161 12.63 2.26 13.54
C ASP A 161 12.59 3.38 12.50
N ARG A 162 13.59 4.27 12.50
CA ARG A 162 13.73 5.32 11.48
C ARG A 162 13.99 4.73 10.09
N GLN A 163 14.83 3.70 9.97
CA GLN A 163 15.06 3.01 8.70
C GLN A 163 13.78 2.34 8.18
N LEU A 164 13.03 1.67 9.04
CA LEU A 164 11.75 1.03 8.69
C LEU A 164 10.69 2.05 8.25
N LEU A 165 10.65 3.22 8.89
CA LEU A 165 9.80 4.34 8.49
C LEU A 165 10.19 4.89 7.11
N ILE A 166 11.48 5.16 6.87
CA ILE A 166 11.97 5.63 5.57
C ILE A 166 11.62 4.63 4.47
N MET A 167 11.81 3.34 4.73
CA MET A 167 11.48 2.26 3.82
C MET A 167 9.98 2.26 3.46
N LEU A 168 9.11 2.34 4.47
CA LEU A 168 7.66 2.44 4.26
C LEU A 168 7.28 3.70 3.48
N PHE A 169 7.91 4.84 3.76
CA PHE A 169 7.64 6.07 3.03
C PHE A 169 8.02 5.98 1.55
N ILE A 170 9.20 5.43 1.25
CA ILE A 170 9.64 5.17 -0.14
C ILE A 170 8.65 4.24 -0.84
N GLN A 171 8.23 3.18 -0.17
CA GLN A 171 7.24 2.24 -0.69
C GLN A 171 5.90 2.93 -1.00
N VAL A 172 5.39 3.79 -0.12
CA VAL A 172 4.16 4.56 -0.34
C VAL A 172 4.30 5.50 -1.55
N LEU A 173 5.43 6.18 -1.70
CA LEU A 173 5.68 7.07 -2.85
C LEU A 173 5.72 6.30 -4.17
N ILE A 174 6.37 5.14 -4.19
CA ILE A 174 6.44 4.29 -5.38
C ILE A 174 5.03 3.78 -5.73
N ILE A 175 4.28 3.28 -4.75
CA ILE A 175 2.89 2.85 -4.97
C ILE A 175 2.08 4.00 -5.57
N LEU A 176 2.11 5.19 -4.95
CA LEU A 176 1.42 6.37 -5.44
C LEU A 176 1.74 6.68 -6.91
N ILE A 177 3.02 6.75 -7.27
CA ILE A 177 3.46 7.13 -8.63
C ILE A 177 3.03 6.09 -9.66
N PHE A 178 3.13 4.79 -9.33
CA PHE A 178 2.91 3.72 -10.30
C PHE A 178 1.46 3.23 -10.38
N THR A 179 0.63 3.45 -9.34
CA THR A 179 -0.73 2.88 -9.28
C THR A 179 -1.81 3.92 -9.54
N LEU A 180 -1.56 5.18 -9.18
CA LEU A 180 -2.51 6.27 -9.39
C LEU A 180 -2.83 6.50 -10.88
N PRO A 181 -1.86 6.47 -11.83
CA PRO A 181 -2.16 6.67 -13.25
C PRO A 181 -3.15 5.63 -13.80
N LEU A 182 -3.04 4.37 -13.35
CA LEU A 182 -3.96 3.31 -13.76
C LEU A 182 -5.38 3.53 -13.22
N ALA A 183 -5.50 3.89 -11.94
CA ALA A 183 -6.80 4.19 -11.32
C ALA A 183 -7.50 5.36 -12.03
N LEU A 184 -6.75 6.43 -12.34
CA LEU A 184 -7.25 7.58 -13.08
C LEU A 184 -7.65 7.21 -14.51
N SER A 185 -6.86 6.38 -15.20
CA SER A 185 -7.18 5.90 -16.55
C SER A 185 -8.47 5.08 -16.58
N LYS A 186 -8.68 4.19 -15.60
CA LYS A 186 -9.92 3.42 -15.46
C LYS A 186 -11.14 4.30 -15.17
N LEU A 187 -11.02 5.23 -14.22
CA LEU A 187 -12.08 6.20 -13.93
C LEU A 187 -12.40 7.06 -15.15
N TYR A 188 -11.38 7.54 -15.86
CA TYR A 188 -11.55 8.30 -17.10
C TYR A 188 -12.31 7.50 -18.15
N SER A 189 -11.93 6.24 -18.37
CA SER A 189 -12.61 5.35 -19.33
C SER A 189 -14.08 5.12 -18.92
N THR A 190 -14.34 4.94 -17.63
CA THR A 190 -15.68 4.79 -17.07
C THR A 190 -16.55 6.03 -17.25
N ILE A 191 -16.01 7.22 -16.96
CA ILE A 191 -16.75 8.50 -17.08
C ILE A 191 -16.98 8.87 -18.54
N THR A 192 -16.00 8.66 -19.41
CA THR A 192 -16.07 9.03 -20.84
C THR A 192 -16.69 7.95 -21.72
N ARG A 193 -17.33 6.93 -21.12
CA ARG A 193 -17.83 5.75 -21.81
C ARG A 193 -18.89 6.05 -22.88
N ASN A 194 -19.79 7.00 -22.59
CA ASN A 194 -20.89 7.37 -23.49
C ASN A 194 -20.48 8.43 -24.53
N VAL A 195 -19.21 8.87 -24.50
CA VAL A 195 -18.69 9.83 -25.47
C VAL A 195 -18.19 9.05 -26.70
N PRO A 196 -18.65 9.36 -27.91
CA PRO A 196 -18.14 8.70 -29.11
C PRO A 196 -16.65 8.99 -29.29
N LYS A 197 -15.84 7.95 -29.47
CA LYS A 197 -14.38 8.05 -29.61
C LYS A 197 -13.96 7.63 -31.02
N SER A 198 -12.99 8.35 -31.60
CA SER A 198 -12.37 7.94 -32.86
C SER A 198 -11.53 6.67 -32.66
N ALA A 199 -11.31 5.92 -33.74
CA ALA A 199 -10.47 4.71 -33.71
C ALA A 199 -9.05 5.02 -33.18
N LEU A 200 -8.46 6.14 -33.61
CA LEU A 200 -7.16 6.60 -33.12
C LEU A 200 -7.15 6.81 -31.60
N ARG A 201 -8.18 7.48 -31.07
CA ARG A 201 -8.29 7.74 -29.62
C ARG A 201 -8.43 6.45 -28.83
N ASN A 202 -9.21 5.50 -29.32
CA ASN A 202 -9.35 4.19 -28.67
C ASN A 202 -8.02 3.42 -28.63
N THR A 203 -7.24 3.47 -29.71
CA THR A 203 -5.90 2.85 -29.76
C THR A 203 -4.93 3.50 -28.77
N ILE A 204 -4.93 4.83 -28.67
CA ILE A 204 -4.08 5.56 -27.70
C ILE A 204 -4.48 5.22 -26.26
N GLU A 205 -5.77 5.24 -25.95
CA GLU A 205 -6.28 4.89 -24.62
C GLU A 205 -5.93 3.45 -24.23
N ASN A 206 -6.03 2.51 -25.17
CA ASN A 206 -5.61 1.12 -24.95
C ASN A 206 -4.10 0.98 -24.72
N PHE A 207 -3.27 1.73 -25.46
CA PHE A 207 -1.82 1.74 -25.24
C PHE A 207 -1.48 2.29 -23.85
N ILE A 208 -2.07 3.42 -23.45
CA ILE A 208 -1.87 4.03 -22.14
C ILE A 208 -2.31 3.07 -21.01
N PHE A 209 -3.46 2.42 -21.17
CA PHE A 209 -3.95 1.44 -20.21
C PHE A 209 -2.97 0.28 -20.01
N ASN A 210 -2.44 -0.29 -21.10
CA ASN A 210 -1.45 -1.37 -21.03
C ASN A 210 -0.12 -0.91 -20.40
N LEU A 211 0.31 0.32 -20.70
CA LEU A 211 1.51 0.91 -20.10
C LEU A 211 1.36 1.06 -18.57
N PHE A 212 0.22 1.59 -18.12
CA PHE A 212 -0.05 1.74 -16.69
C PHE A 212 -0.28 0.41 -15.98
N LEU A 213 -0.85 -0.58 -16.67
CA LEU A 213 -0.89 -1.94 -16.15
C LEU A 213 0.52 -2.52 -15.93
N LEU A 214 1.46 -2.20 -16.82
CA LEU A 214 2.87 -2.59 -16.68
C LEU A 214 3.51 -1.93 -15.47
N PHE A 215 3.25 -0.64 -15.26
CA PHE A 215 3.68 0.10 -14.06
C PHE A 215 3.13 -0.52 -12.76
N LEU A 216 1.86 -0.92 -12.74
CA LEU A 216 1.27 -1.61 -11.59
C LEU A 216 1.97 -2.94 -11.28
N ASN A 217 2.30 -3.72 -12.31
CA ASN A 217 3.02 -4.99 -12.13
C ASN A 217 4.42 -4.75 -11.57
N VAL A 218 5.12 -3.72 -12.05
CA VAL A 218 6.43 -3.31 -11.51
C VAL A 218 6.30 -2.90 -10.04
N ALA A 219 5.31 -2.07 -9.71
CA ALA A 219 5.04 -1.64 -8.33
C ALA A 219 4.75 -2.81 -7.39
N SER A 220 4.12 -3.87 -7.88
CA SER A 220 3.84 -5.07 -7.09
C SER A 220 5.11 -5.89 -6.79
N GLY A 221 6.13 -5.82 -7.65
CA GLY A 221 7.41 -6.52 -7.45
C GLY A 221 8.45 -5.73 -6.63
N ILE A 222 8.39 -4.41 -6.62
CA ILE A 222 9.36 -3.54 -5.94
C ILE A 222 9.48 -3.80 -4.42
N PRO A 223 8.40 -4.03 -3.65
CA PRO A 223 8.50 -4.25 -2.20
C PRO A 223 9.46 -5.39 -1.83
N PHE A 224 9.47 -6.48 -2.61
CA PHE A 224 10.40 -7.60 -2.40
C PHE A 224 11.87 -7.14 -2.43
N TYR A 225 12.24 -6.34 -3.43
CA TYR A 225 13.61 -5.82 -3.57
C TYR A 225 13.95 -4.83 -2.45
N ILE A 226 13.02 -3.94 -2.11
CA ILE A 226 13.19 -2.97 -1.03
C ILE A 226 13.43 -3.70 0.31
N TYR A 227 12.62 -4.70 0.64
CA TYR A 227 12.75 -5.44 1.88
C TYR A 227 14.02 -6.29 1.92
N THR A 228 14.41 -6.91 0.80
CA THR A 228 15.63 -7.73 0.73
C THR A 228 16.89 -6.88 0.87
N LEU A 229 16.98 -5.76 0.15
CA LEU A 229 18.15 -4.86 0.19
C LEU A 229 18.24 -4.11 1.53
N SER A 230 17.12 -3.77 2.15
CA SER A 230 17.10 -3.07 3.44
C SER A 230 17.29 -4.03 4.63
N GLY A 231 16.82 -5.27 4.50
CA GLY A 231 16.88 -6.30 5.55
C GLY A 231 18.29 -6.77 5.86
N GLY A 232 19.20 -6.78 4.89
CA GLY A 232 20.60 -7.19 5.08
C GLY A 232 21.42 -6.31 6.02
N ASN A 233 20.92 -5.12 6.38
CA ASN A 233 21.55 -4.23 7.37
C ASN A 233 20.87 -4.26 8.75
N VAL A 234 19.75 -4.99 8.89
CA VAL A 234 18.91 -4.97 10.10
C VAL A 234 18.91 -6.32 10.84
N PHE A 235 19.33 -7.41 10.18
CA PHE A 235 19.53 -8.73 10.78
C PHE A 235 21.02 -9.07 10.86
#